data_AF-A0A011UDL5-F1
#
_entry.id   AF-A0A011UDL5-F1
#
_cell.length_a   1.000
_cell.length_b   1.000
_cell.length_c   1.000
_cell.angle_alpha   90.00
_cell.angle_beta   90.00
_cell.angle_gamma   90.00
#
_symmetry.space_group_name_H-M   'P 1'
#
loop_
_entity.id
_entity.type
_entity.pdbx_description
1 polymer ?
#
loop_
_entity_poly.entity_id
_entity_poly.type
_entity_poly.pdbx_seq_one_letter_code
_entity_poly.pdbx_strand_id
1 'polypeptide(L)'
;MSNVVTLHADKRWKAVIEYRTDDGSTSVEHYFEEISDLHSLIEHGPDWNFLIRCTIVLNRPDNGDVQNGAANERREERSWTE
;
A
#
# COMPACT_ATOMS: atom_id res chain seq x y z
N MET A 1 -15.11 30.14 -1.62
CA MET A 1 -13.92 29.49 -2.20
C MET A 1 -13.77 28.16 -1.49
N SER A 2 -14.03 27.05 -2.18
CA SER A 2 -14.07 25.72 -1.58
C SER A 2 -12.68 25.32 -1.14
N ASN A 3 -12.42 25.43 0.17
CA ASN A 3 -11.23 24.90 0.82
C ASN A 3 -11.31 23.37 0.84
N VAL A 4 -11.07 22.74 -0.30
CA VAL A 4 -10.66 21.33 -0.36
C VAL A 4 -9.18 21.32 0.04
N VAL A 5 -8.95 21.56 1.33
CA VAL A 5 -7.63 21.36 1.94
C VAL A 5 -7.39 19.86 1.89
N THR A 6 -6.24 19.51 1.34
CA THR A 6 -5.68 18.19 1.10
C THR A 6 -5.78 17.29 2.34
N LEU A 7 -6.93 16.63 2.55
CA LEU A 7 -7.24 15.66 3.63
C LEU A 7 -6.30 14.43 3.70
N HIS A 8 -5.36 14.37 2.77
CA HIS A 8 -4.35 13.34 2.69
C HIS A 8 -3.02 13.80 3.28
N ALA A 9 -2.75 15.11 3.37
CA ALA A 9 -1.46 15.62 3.83
C ALA A 9 -1.28 15.54 5.35
N ASP A 10 -2.38 15.43 6.11
CA ASP A 10 -2.37 15.23 7.57
C ASP A 10 -2.18 13.77 7.98
N LYS A 11 -2.38 12.82 7.05
CA LYS A 11 -2.31 11.39 7.35
C LYS A 11 -0.89 10.89 7.36
N ARG A 12 -0.54 10.11 8.39
CA ARG A 12 0.83 9.58 8.56
C ARG A 12 1.23 8.53 7.52
N TRP A 13 0.29 7.72 7.03
CA TRP A 13 0.58 6.60 6.14
C TRP A 13 -0.17 6.73 4.82
N LYS A 14 0.46 6.21 3.76
CA LYS A 14 -0.16 5.95 2.47
C LYS A 14 -0.01 4.46 2.16
N ALA A 15 -1.11 3.80 1.83
CA ALA A 15 -1.11 2.45 1.27
C ALA A 15 -1.59 2.50 -0.18
N VAL A 16 -0.92 1.77 -1.05
CA VAL A 16 -1.39 1.48 -2.41
C VAL A 16 -1.65 -0.01 -2.48
N ILE A 17 -2.91 -0.38 -2.70
CA ILE A 17 -3.34 -1.77 -2.78
C ILE A 17 -3.70 -2.09 -4.22
N GLU A 18 -3.01 -3.07 -4.79
CA GLU A 18 -3.24 -3.56 -6.15
C GLU A 18 -4.12 -4.82 -6.10
N TYR A 19 -5.20 -4.80 -6.87
CA TYR A 19 -6.12 -5.92 -7.04
C TYR A 19 -6.13 -6.39 -8.49
N ARG A 20 -6.20 -7.71 -8.68
CA ARG A 20 -6.43 -8.32 -9.99
C ARG A 20 -7.86 -8.07 -10.44
N THR A 21 -8.03 -7.71 -11.70
CA THR A 21 -9.30 -7.58 -12.40
C THR A 21 -9.25 -8.38 -13.70
N ASP A 22 -10.40 -8.57 -14.34
CA ASP A 22 -10.47 -9.30 -15.62
C ASP A 22 -9.70 -8.58 -16.74
N ASP A 23 -9.60 -7.25 -16.68
CA ASP A 23 -8.88 -6.40 -17.63
C ASP A 23 -7.42 -6.10 -17.22
N GLY A 24 -6.93 -6.68 -16.13
CA GLY A 24 -5.55 -6.49 -15.66
C GLY A 24 -5.43 -6.32 -14.15
N SER A 25 -4.82 -5.22 -13.71
CA SER A 25 -4.71 -4.86 -12.29
C SER A 25 -5.17 -3.43 -12.06
N THR A 26 -5.90 -3.21 -10.98
CA THR A 26 -6.32 -1.88 -10.53
C THR A 26 -5.67 -1.55 -9.19
N SER A 27 -5.31 -0.28 -8.98
CA SER A 27 -4.68 0.20 -7.75
C SER A 27 -5.59 1.17 -7.02
N VAL A 28 -5.75 0.97 -5.71
CA VAL A 28 -6.50 1.87 -4.82
C VAL A 28 -5.53 2.50 -3.83
N GLU A 29 -5.54 3.83 -3.72
CA GLU A 29 -4.76 4.57 -2.74
C GLU A 29 -5.57 4.88 -1.49
N HIS A 30 -4.98 4.66 -0.33
CA HIS A 30 -5.54 5.00 0.96
C HIS A 30 -4.55 5.81 1.79
N TYR A 31 -5.07 6.81 2.51
CA TYR A 31 -4.31 7.62 3.45
C TYR A 31 -4.95 7.48 4.83
N PHE A 32 -4.15 7.17 5.84
CA PHE A 32 -4.64 6.79 7.16
C PHE A 32 -3.61 7.12 8.25
N GLU A 33 -4.06 7.16 9.51
CA GLU A 33 -3.26 7.72 10.61
C GLU A 33 -2.43 6.65 11.34
N GLU A 34 -3.05 5.53 11.71
CA GLU A 34 -2.35 4.47 12.43
C GLU A 34 -2.12 3.26 11.54
N ILE A 35 -0.92 2.63 11.62
CA ILE A 35 -0.62 1.45 10.79
C ILE A 35 -1.62 0.31 11.04
N SER A 36 -2.16 0.25 12.26
CA SER A 36 -3.24 -0.65 12.67
C SER A 36 -4.48 -0.49 11.82
N ASP A 37 -4.84 0.70 11.33
CA ASP A 37 -6.07 0.94 10.58
C ASP A 37 -6.09 0.23 9.20
N LEU A 38 -4.95 -0.28 8.74
CA LEU A 38 -4.85 -0.98 7.46
C LEU A 38 -5.77 -2.21 7.38
N HIS A 39 -5.98 -2.94 8.49
CA HIS A 39 -6.87 -4.11 8.48
C HIS A 39 -8.27 -3.72 8.03
N SER A 40 -8.78 -2.58 8.51
CA SER A 40 -10.10 -2.07 8.14
C SER A 40 -10.18 -1.72 6.66
N LEU A 41 -9.10 -1.18 6.07
CA LEU A 41 -9.03 -0.86 4.63
C LEU A 41 -9.07 -2.13 3.76
N ILE A 42 -8.40 -3.20 4.19
CA ILE A 42 -8.40 -4.48 3.48
C ILE A 42 -9.77 -5.17 3.61
N GLU A 43 -10.34 -5.22 4.81
CA GLU A 43 -11.60 -5.91 5.10
C GLU A 43 -12.80 -5.25 4.42
N HIS A 44 -12.83 -3.91 4.35
CA HIS A 44 -13.89 -3.17 3.68
C HIS A 44 -13.59 -2.86 2.20
N GLY A 45 -12.41 -3.27 1.72
CA GLY A 45 -11.98 -3.07 0.35
C GLY A 45 -12.58 -4.08 -0.63
N PRO A 46 -12.08 -4.09 -1.88
CA PRO A 46 -12.37 -5.16 -2.83
C PRO A 46 -12.00 -6.54 -2.28
N ASP A 47 -12.53 -7.60 -2.91
CA ASP A 47 -12.28 -8.98 -2.48
C ASP A 47 -10.76 -9.27 -2.37
N TRP A 48 -10.35 -9.55 -1.13
CA TRP A 48 -8.99 -9.84 -0.73
C TRP A 48 -8.36 -11.02 -1.49
N ASN A 49 -9.15 -11.96 -2.03
CA ASN A 49 -8.65 -13.04 -2.89
C ASN A 49 -8.01 -12.52 -4.19
N PHE A 50 -8.32 -11.28 -4.57
CA PHE A 50 -7.74 -10.61 -5.73
C PHE A 50 -6.60 -9.66 -5.36
N LEU A 51 -6.25 -9.51 -4.08
CA LEU A 51 -5.15 -8.65 -3.66
C LEU A 51 -3.80 -9.23 -4.15
N ILE A 52 -3.11 -8.48 -4.99
CA ILE A 52 -1.81 -8.84 -5.56
C ILE A 52 -0.67 -8.31 -4.67
N ARG A 53 -0.78 -7.04 -4.27
CA ARG A 53 0.27 -6.30 -3.57
C ARG A 53 -0.35 -5.21 -2.69
N CYS A 54 0.19 -5.02 -1.50
CA CYS A 54 -0.07 -3.84 -0.68
C CYS A 54 1.28 -3.17 -0.37
N THR A 55 1.48 -1.96 -0.87
CA THR A 55 2.69 -1.17 -0.63
C THR A 55 2.36 -0.05 0.33
N ILE A 56 3.07 0.03 1.45
CA ILE A 56 2.84 1.02 2.49
C ILE A 56 4.08 1.90 2.62
N VAL A 57 3.86 3.21 2.66
CA VAL A 57 4.90 4.21 2.84
C VAL A 57 4.47 5.24 3.87
N LEU A 58 5.43 5.85 4.57
CA LEU A 58 5.16 7.07 5.33
C LEU A 58 4.76 8.18 4.36
N ASN A 59 3.67 8.85 4.69
CA ASN A 59 3.17 10.00 3.96
C ASN A 59 3.66 11.28 4.64
N ARG A 60 4.98 11.51 4.63
CA ARG A 60 5.59 12.73 5.16
C ARG A 60 6.02 13.67 4.03
N PRO A 61 5.84 14.99 4.18
CA PRO A 61 6.26 15.98 3.20
C PRO A 61 7.78 16.24 3.19
N ASP A 62 8.53 15.69 4.15
CA ASP A 62 9.97 15.94 4.37
C ASP A 62 10.90 15.03 3.55
N ASN A 63 10.39 14.41 2.48
CA ASN A 63 11.13 13.49 1.62
C ASN A 63 11.64 12.22 2.32
N GLY A 64 11.08 11.90 3.50
CA GLY A 64 11.04 10.59 4.15
C GLY A 64 12.30 9.75 3.94
N ASP A 65 13.32 9.96 4.76
CA ASP A 65 14.47 9.06 4.82
C ASP A 65 14.00 7.60 4.85
N VAL A 66 14.68 6.82 4.01
CA VAL A 66 14.36 5.45 3.61
C VAL A 66 13.93 4.60 4.81
N GLN A 67 12.63 4.29 4.89
CA GLN A 67 12.10 3.52 6.01
C GLN A 67 12.18 1.99 5.84
N ASN A 68 12.95 1.55 4.84
CA ASN A 68 13.37 0.16 4.68
C ASN A 68 14.87 0.13 4.41
N GLY A 69 15.68 0.11 5.48
CA GLY A 69 17.03 -0.40 5.36
C GLY A 69 16.94 -1.85 4.85
N ALA A 70 17.42 -2.10 3.64
CA ALA A 70 17.54 -3.42 3.01
C ALA A 70 16.24 -4.18 2.66
N ALA A 71 15.48 -3.66 1.69
CA ALA A 71 14.68 -4.55 0.81
C ALA A 71 15.60 -5.23 -0.23
N ASN A 72 16.54 -6.03 0.23
CA ASN A 72 17.22 -7.01 -0.59
C ASN A 72 17.55 -8.21 0.29
N GLU A 73 16.65 -9.18 0.38
CA GLU A 73 17.04 -10.54 0.76
C GLU A 73 16.01 -11.57 0.26
N ARG A 74 16.37 -12.13 -0.91
CA ARG A 74 16.15 -13.51 -1.37
C ARG A 74 14.72 -13.95 -1.72
N ARG A 75 14.30 -13.59 -2.93
CA ARG A 75 13.62 -14.55 -3.80
C ARG A 75 14.69 -15.48 -4.42
N GLU A 76 15.30 -16.35 -3.60
CA GLU A 76 16.05 -17.49 -4.13
C GLU A 76 15.03 -18.51 -4.63
N GLU A 77 15.07 -18.73 -5.93
CA GLU A 77 14.30 -19.70 -6.69
C GLU A 77 14.42 -21.08 -6.04
N ARG A 78 13.35 -21.57 -5.41
CA ARG A 78 13.18 -23.02 -5.24
C ARG A 78 12.64 -23.59 -6.55
N SER A 79 13.51 -23.59 -7.56
CA SER A 79 13.48 -24.56 -8.64
C SER A 79 13.76 -25.94 -8.02
N TRP A 80 12.73 -26.60 -7.50
CA TRP A 80 12.76 -28.05 -7.36
C TRP A 80 12.38 -28.63 -8.71
N THR A 81 13.39 -28.92 -9.52
CA THR A 81 13.31 -29.86 -10.63
C THR A 81 13.56 -31.27 -10.09
N GLU A 82 12.64 -32.17 -10.49
CA GLU A 82 12.62 -33.65 -10.39
C GLU A 82 12.56 -34.31 -9.00
#